data_AF-A0A839QIH6-F1
#
_entry.id   AF-A0A839QIH6-F1
#
_cell.length_a   1.000
_cell.length_b   1.000
_cell.length_c   1.000
_cell.angle_alpha   90.00
_cell.angle_beta   90.00
_cell.angle_gamma   90.00
#
_symmetry.space_group_name_H-M   'P 1'
#
loop_
_entity.id
_entity.type
_entity.pdbx_description
1 polymer ?
#
loop_
_entity_poly.entity_id
_entity_poly.type
_entity_poly.pdbx_seq_one_letter_code
_entity_poly.pdbx_strand_id
1 'polypeptide(L)'
;MARKAKLDEILAAAVDRAREALLEVAAPESVGTHVEVVCDGERLVTHRFEALVSGYGGWHWYATLSRIPRAKAQDITVCEVGLLPGPDALLAPEWVPWAARVRPEELAQEQEVAAAEAEAVALALVAAAEGEEGGEHFGDDAEAGTSEA
;
A
#
# COMPACT_ATOMS: atom_id res chain seq x y z
N MET A 1 -5.58 30.72 16.98
CA MET A 1 -4.19 30.45 16.57
C MET A 1 -3.50 29.73 17.73
N ALA A 2 -3.05 28.49 17.54
CA ALA A 2 -2.26 27.79 18.57
C ALA A 2 -0.90 28.49 18.73
N ARG A 3 -0.42 28.63 19.97
CA ARG A 3 0.90 29.22 20.25
C ARG A 3 1.98 28.28 19.75
N LYS A 4 2.98 28.80 19.01
CA LYS A 4 4.18 28.02 18.64
C LYS A 4 4.86 27.52 19.91
N ALA A 5 5.06 26.21 20.02
CA ALA A 5 5.70 25.61 21.18
C ALA A 5 7.16 26.12 21.30
N LYS A 6 7.61 26.32 22.54
CA LYS A 6 9.02 26.65 22.81
C LYS A 6 9.81 25.35 22.78
N LEU A 7 10.97 25.37 22.13
CA LEU A 7 11.90 24.25 22.15
C LEU A 7 12.27 23.90 23.60
N ASP A 8 12.19 22.62 23.91
CA ASP A 8 12.53 22.09 25.22
C ASP A 8 14.03 21.80 25.28
N GLU A 9 14.78 22.56 26.08
CA GLU A 9 16.24 22.48 26.13
C GLU A 9 16.77 21.10 26.58
N ILE A 10 16.02 20.39 27.42
CA ILE A 10 16.43 19.06 27.91
C ILE A 10 16.31 18.06 26.77
N LEU A 11 15.19 18.08 26.05
CA LEU A 11 15.01 17.24 24.87
C LEU A 11 16.00 17.64 23.77
N ALA A 12 16.20 18.93 23.51
CA ALA A 12 17.10 19.40 22.48
C ALA A 12 18.56 18.97 22.71
N ALA A 13 18.99 18.82 23.97
CA ALA A 13 20.30 18.30 24.33
C ALA A 13 20.41 16.76 24.27
N ALA A 14 19.29 16.03 24.12
CA ALA A 14 19.24 14.57 24.22
C ALA A 14 19.61 13.86 22.90
N VAL A 15 20.61 14.36 22.19
CA VAL A 15 21.09 13.80 20.91
C VAL A 15 21.56 12.36 21.06
N ASP A 16 22.27 12.05 22.14
CA ASP A 16 22.77 10.69 22.40
C ASP A 16 21.62 9.70 22.62
N ARG A 17 20.60 10.10 23.39
CA ARG A 17 19.41 9.26 23.60
C ARG A 17 18.65 9.02 22.30
N ALA A 18 18.55 10.04 21.44
CA ALA A 18 17.96 9.91 20.11
C ALA A 18 18.76 8.94 19.23
N ARG A 19 20.09 9.04 19.25
CA ARG A 19 20.97 8.13 18.50
C ARG A 19 20.85 6.70 19.01
N GLU A 20 20.90 6.48 20.32
CA GLU A 20 20.72 5.16 20.93
C GLU A 20 19.42 4.49 20.45
N ALA A 21 18.32 5.25 20.45
CA ALA A 21 17.02 4.74 19.98
C ALA A 21 17.06 4.31 18.50
N LEU A 22 17.77 5.04 17.65
CA LEU A 22 17.96 4.65 16.24
C LEU A 22 18.78 3.36 16.12
N LEU A 23 19.83 3.21 16.95
CA LEU A 23 20.69 2.03 16.96
C LEU A 23 19.99 0.75 17.44
N GLU A 24 18.82 0.87 18.07
CA GLU A 24 17.97 -0.30 18.40
C GLU A 24 17.36 -0.95 17.15
N VAL A 25 17.19 -0.19 16.05
CA VAL A 25 16.50 -0.65 14.83
C VAL A 25 17.34 -0.56 13.56
N ALA A 26 18.42 0.22 13.57
CA ALA A 26 19.26 0.51 12.42
C ALA A 26 20.71 0.07 12.66
N ALA A 27 21.39 -0.33 11.58
CA ALA A 27 22.82 -0.61 11.64
C ALA A 27 23.61 0.67 11.96
N PRO A 28 24.62 0.65 12.85
CA PRO A 28 25.36 1.85 13.26
C PRO A 28 25.93 2.67 12.09
N GLU A 29 26.43 2.00 11.07
CA GLU A 29 26.97 2.59 9.84
C GLU A 29 25.91 3.35 9.01
N SER A 30 24.63 3.07 9.22
CA SER A 30 23.54 3.72 8.50
C SER A 30 23.08 5.04 9.12
N VAL A 31 23.48 5.33 10.36
CA VAL A 31 23.08 6.54 11.12
C VAL A 31 24.23 7.53 11.18
N GLY A 32 24.19 8.54 10.31
CA GLY A 32 25.23 9.56 10.16
C GLY A 32 25.22 10.64 11.24
N THR A 33 25.68 11.84 10.90
CA THR A 33 25.78 12.96 11.84
C THR A 33 24.42 13.52 12.23
N HIS A 34 24.31 14.10 13.43
CA HIS A 34 23.11 14.84 13.82
C HIS A 34 23.00 16.12 12.96
N VAL A 35 21.84 16.32 12.35
CA VAL A 35 21.60 17.39 11.35
C VAL A 35 20.77 18.51 11.95
N GLU A 36 19.66 18.16 12.61
CA GLU A 36 18.72 19.14 13.12
C GLU A 36 17.93 18.64 14.32
N VAL A 37 17.33 19.60 15.02
CA VAL A 37 16.38 19.38 16.10
C VAL A 37 15.15 20.25 15.84
N VAL A 38 13.98 19.61 15.84
CA VAL A 38 12.70 20.24 15.49
C VAL A 38 11.78 20.23 16.70
N CYS A 39 11.09 21.34 16.95
CA CYS A 39 10.07 21.43 18.00
C CYS A 39 8.70 21.16 17.41
N ASP A 40 8.17 19.96 17.67
CA ASP A 40 6.86 19.52 17.17
C ASP A 40 5.72 19.84 18.15
N GLY A 41 6.05 20.06 19.43
CA GLY A 41 5.05 20.40 20.44
C GLY A 41 5.61 20.73 21.81
N GLU A 42 4.72 20.93 22.79
CA GLU A 42 5.13 21.12 24.18
C GLU A 42 5.78 19.83 24.70
N ARG A 43 7.07 19.89 25.06
CA ARG A 43 7.87 18.73 25.49
C ARG A 43 7.86 17.58 24.47
N LEU A 44 7.86 17.92 23.18
CA LEU A 44 7.95 17.00 22.06
C LEU A 44 8.92 17.55 21.02
N VAL A 45 9.98 16.79 20.73
CA VAL A 45 11.09 17.21 19.88
C VAL A 45 11.54 16.06 18.99
N THR A 46 11.73 16.30 17.70
CA THR A 46 12.34 15.34 16.78
C THR A 46 13.79 15.70 16.49
N HIS A 47 14.70 14.75 16.76
CA HIS A 47 16.09 14.82 16.30
C HIS A 47 16.20 14.16 14.93
N ARG A 48 16.98 14.76 14.03
CA ARG A 48 17.30 14.15 12.74
C ARG A 48 18.79 13.91 12.55
N PHE A 49 19.10 12.84 11.87
CA PHE A 49 20.45 12.41 11.53
C PHE A 49 20.52 12.09 10.04
N GLU A 50 21.69 12.26 9.44
CA GLU A 50 21.92 11.85 8.06
C GLU A 50 21.65 10.34 7.89
N ALA A 51 20.93 9.96 6.85
CA ALA A 51 20.74 8.56 6.50
C ALA A 51 21.83 8.11 5.51
N LEU A 52 22.67 7.17 5.96
CA LEU A 52 23.73 6.55 5.15
C LEU A 52 23.28 5.19 4.58
N VAL A 53 21.97 5.03 4.37
CA VAL A 53 21.38 3.81 3.79
C VAL A 53 21.45 3.90 2.26
N SER A 54 21.97 2.84 1.62
CA SER A 54 21.99 2.75 0.16
C SER A 54 20.57 2.89 -0.42
N GLY A 55 20.40 3.78 -1.40
CA GLY A 55 19.09 4.10 -2.01
C GLY A 55 18.30 5.20 -1.30
N TYR A 56 18.70 5.64 -0.11
CA TYR A 56 18.05 6.71 0.67
C TYR A 56 18.89 7.99 0.70
N GLY A 57 19.60 8.30 -0.39
CA GLY A 57 20.38 9.53 -0.49
C GLY A 57 19.51 10.78 -0.24
N GLY A 58 19.98 11.67 0.63
CA GLY A 58 19.25 12.88 1.03
C GLY A 58 18.12 12.65 2.05
N TRP A 59 17.91 11.42 2.53
CA TRP A 59 16.96 11.14 3.60
C TRP A 59 17.60 11.37 4.98
N HIS A 60 16.74 11.49 5.99
CA HIS A 60 17.15 11.60 7.38
C HIS A 60 16.53 10.49 8.21
N TRP A 61 17.35 9.87 9.05
CA TRP A 61 16.84 9.18 10.23
C TRP A 61 16.24 10.20 11.18
N TYR A 62 15.16 9.84 11.87
CA TYR A 62 14.57 10.67 12.90
C TYR A 62 14.26 9.86 14.15
N ALA A 63 14.37 10.52 15.31
CA ALA A 63 13.89 10.02 16.58
C ALA A 63 13.10 11.11 17.28
N THR A 64 11.82 10.84 17.55
CA THR A 64 10.95 11.77 18.26
C THR A 64 10.99 11.45 19.75
N LEU A 65 11.33 12.44 20.55
CA LEU A 65 11.47 12.34 21.99
C LEU A 65 10.42 13.19 22.70
N SER A 66 9.94 12.69 23.82
CA SER A 66 9.06 13.42 24.72
C SER A 66 9.45 13.23 26.18
N ARG A 67 8.95 14.10 27.05
CA ARG A 67 9.15 13.98 28.50
C ARG A 67 7.97 14.51 29.30
N ILE A 68 7.73 13.91 30.47
CA ILE A 68 6.79 14.43 31.45
C ILE A 68 7.37 15.67 32.17
N PRO A 69 6.52 16.52 32.80
CA PRO A 69 7.01 17.65 33.60
C PRO A 69 8.01 17.20 34.68
N ARG A 70 9.11 17.95 34.84
CA ARG A 70 10.20 17.69 35.81
C ARG A 70 11.00 16.40 35.60
N ALA A 71 10.73 15.63 34.54
CA ALA A 71 11.60 14.53 34.10
C ALA A 71 13.04 15.03 33.89
N LYS A 72 14.01 14.18 34.24
CA LYS A 72 15.43 14.41 33.99
C LYS A 72 15.82 13.81 32.63
N ALA A 73 17.07 14.04 32.23
CA ALA A 73 17.58 13.55 30.94
C ALA A 73 17.47 12.03 30.78
N GLN A 74 17.62 11.25 31.86
CA GLN A 74 17.49 9.79 31.81
C GLN A 74 16.04 9.28 31.70
N ASP A 75 15.04 10.13 31.96
CA ASP A 75 13.62 9.75 31.97
C ASP A 75 12.92 10.14 30.64
N ILE A 76 13.70 10.43 29.59
CA ILE A 76 13.18 10.81 28.27
C ILE A 76 12.62 9.58 27.57
N THR A 77 11.40 9.73 27.02
CA THR A 77 10.69 8.69 26.28
C THR A 77 10.91 8.86 24.79
N VAL A 78 11.20 7.76 24.10
CA VAL A 78 11.21 7.69 22.63
C VAL A 78 9.78 7.40 22.18
N CYS A 79 9.22 8.26 21.35
CA CYS A 79 7.88 8.10 20.80
C CYS A 79 7.89 7.24 19.53
N GLU A 80 8.85 7.50 18.66
CA GLU A 80 8.98 6.83 17.37
C GLU A 80 10.37 7.08 16.79
N VAL A 81 10.76 6.18 15.87
CA VAL A 81 11.97 6.28 15.06
C VAL A 81 11.65 5.87 13.63
N GLY A 82 12.35 6.44 12.66
CA GLY A 82 12.15 6.07 11.26
C GLY A 82 12.97 6.89 10.29
N LEU A 83 12.60 6.81 9.02
CA LEU A 83 13.20 7.56 7.92
C LEU A 83 12.19 8.55 7.35
N LEU A 84 12.64 9.77 7.11
CA LEU A 84 11.89 10.80 6.42
C LEU A 84 12.73 11.41 5.29
N PRO A 85 12.10 11.82 4.18
CA PRO A 85 12.82 12.52 3.13
C PRO A 85 13.34 13.86 3.66
N GLY A 86 14.62 14.12 3.47
CA GLY A 86 15.23 15.42 3.67
C GLY A 86 15.03 16.33 2.45
N PRO A 87 15.57 17.56 2.49
CA PRO A 87 15.46 18.53 1.40
C PRO A 87 16.02 18.04 0.06
N ASP A 88 17.05 17.18 0.12
CA ASP A 88 17.76 16.66 -1.04
C ASP A 88 17.34 15.23 -1.40
N ALA A 89 16.27 14.71 -0.77
CA ALA A 89 15.79 13.36 -1.02
C ALA A 89 15.14 13.22 -2.40
N LEU A 90 15.46 12.13 -3.10
CA LEU A 90 14.72 11.74 -4.30
C LEU A 90 13.32 11.25 -3.88
N LEU A 91 12.30 12.05 -4.22
CA LEU A 91 10.91 11.72 -3.94
C LEU A 91 10.28 10.93 -5.07
N ALA A 92 9.29 10.10 -4.72
CA ALA A 92 8.43 9.45 -5.69
C ALA A 92 7.66 10.50 -6.51
N PRO A 93 7.35 10.21 -7.79
CA PRO A 93 6.46 11.04 -8.58
C PRO A 93 5.06 11.08 -7.96
N GLU A 94 4.25 12.04 -8.41
CA GLU A 94 2.85 12.13 -8.00
C GLU A 94 2.11 10.81 -8.29
N TRP A 95 1.25 10.42 -7.35
CA TRP A 95 0.48 9.19 -7.49
C TRP A 95 -0.51 9.31 -8.65
N VAL A 96 -0.46 8.35 -9.57
CA VAL A 96 -1.41 8.25 -10.68
C VAL A 96 -2.50 7.23 -10.31
N PRO A 97 -3.81 7.55 -10.45
CA PRO A 97 -4.88 6.58 -10.27
C PRO A 97 -4.71 5.33 -11.12
N TRP A 98 -5.03 4.16 -10.58
CA TRP A 98 -4.86 2.89 -11.29
C TRP A 98 -5.53 2.90 -12.67
N ALA A 99 -6.76 3.43 -12.78
CA ALA A 99 -7.48 3.53 -14.06
C ALA A 99 -6.73 4.37 -15.11
N ALA A 100 -5.92 5.34 -14.68
CA ALA A 100 -5.09 6.17 -15.55
C ALA A 100 -3.72 5.55 -15.85
N ARG A 101 -3.38 4.40 -15.24
CA ARG A 101 -2.17 3.62 -15.56
C ARG A 101 -2.41 2.60 -16.67
N VAL A 102 -3.66 2.24 -16.94
CA VAL A 102 -4.01 1.27 -18.00
C VAL A 102 -3.62 1.85 -19.34
N ARG A 103 -2.82 1.09 -20.09
CA ARG A 103 -2.36 1.53 -21.40
C ARG A 103 -3.45 1.27 -22.45
N PRO A 104 -3.53 2.10 -23.51
CA PRO A 104 -4.53 1.91 -24.55
C PRO A 104 -4.53 0.50 -25.16
N GLU A 105 -3.35 -0.11 -25.30
CA GLU A 105 -3.18 -1.47 -25.80
C GLU A 105 -3.75 -2.54 -24.86
N GLU A 106 -3.63 -2.34 -23.54
CA GLU A 106 -4.20 -3.25 -22.54
C GLU A 106 -5.72 -3.18 -22.56
N LEU A 107 -6.26 -1.96 -22.67
CA LEU A 107 -7.70 -1.75 -22.81
C LEU A 107 -8.26 -2.36 -24.11
N ALA A 108 -7.54 -2.19 -25.23
CA ALA A 108 -7.94 -2.78 -26.51
C ALA A 108 -7.95 -4.31 -26.45
N GLN A 109 -6.93 -4.90 -25.82
CA GLN A 109 -6.84 -6.34 -25.62
C GLN A 109 -8.00 -6.86 -24.74
N GLU A 110 -8.32 -6.18 -23.64
CA GLU A 110 -9.47 -6.54 -22.81
C GLU A 110 -10.80 -6.44 -23.57
N GLN A 111 -10.97 -5.43 -24.44
CA GLN A 111 -12.15 -5.28 -25.28
C GLN A 111 -12.28 -6.41 -26.32
N GLU A 112 -11.16 -6.82 -26.93
CA GLU A 112 -11.14 -7.94 -27.88
C GLU A 112 -11.51 -9.26 -27.20
N VAL A 113 -10.93 -9.53 -26.01
CA VAL A 113 -11.27 -10.70 -25.20
C VAL A 113 -12.74 -10.69 -24.81
N ALA A 114 -13.25 -9.55 -24.32
CA ALA A 114 -14.65 -9.43 -23.94
C ALA A 114 -15.61 -9.64 -25.13
N ALA A 115 -15.24 -9.17 -26.32
CA ALA A 115 -16.03 -9.39 -27.53
C ALA A 115 -16.06 -10.87 -27.93
N ALA A 116 -14.92 -11.57 -27.88
CA ALA A 116 -14.84 -13.00 -28.19
C ALA A 116 -15.63 -13.85 -27.18
N GLU A 117 -15.56 -13.51 -25.88
CA GLU A 117 -16.36 -14.18 -24.84
C GLU A 117 -17.86 -13.95 -25.05
N ALA A 118 -18.28 -12.73 -25.37
CA ALA A 118 -19.67 -12.42 -25.67
C ALA A 118 -20.19 -13.18 -26.90
N GLU A 119 -19.38 -13.30 -27.95
CA GLU A 119 -19.69 -14.09 -29.14
C GLU A 119 -19.84 -15.58 -28.79
N ALA A 120 -18.92 -16.14 -28.00
CA ALA A 120 -18.99 -17.52 -27.54
C ALA A 120 -20.26 -17.79 -26.71
N VAL A 121 -20.63 -16.87 -25.81
CA VAL A 121 -21.87 -16.96 -25.02
C VAL A 121 -23.10 -16.90 -25.92
N ALA A 122 -23.13 -15.99 -26.90
CA ALA A 122 -24.25 -15.89 -27.84
C ALA A 122 -24.41 -17.17 -28.67
N LEU A 123 -23.32 -17.74 -29.19
CA LEU A 123 -23.34 -19.00 -29.94
C LEU A 123 -23.84 -20.17 -29.08
N ALA A 124 -23.40 -20.26 -27.82
CA ALA A 124 -23.86 -21.29 -26.89
C ALA A 124 -25.36 -21.17 -26.58
N LEU A 125 -25.90 -19.96 -26.45
CA LEU A 125 -27.33 -19.73 -26.27
C LEU A 125 -28.15 -20.15 -27.49
N VAL A 126 -27.68 -19.86 -28.71
CA VAL A 126 -28.33 -20.31 -29.96
C VAL A 126 -28.35 -21.83 -30.04
N ALA A 127 -27.20 -22.49 -29.82
CA ALA A 127 -27.11 -23.95 -29.85
C ALA A 127 -28.00 -24.63 -28.79
N ALA A 128 -28.17 -24.02 -27.62
CA ALA A 128 -29.08 -24.52 -26.58
C ALA A 128 -30.56 -24.41 -26.99
N ALA A 129 -30.95 -23.35 -27.71
CA ALA A 129 -32.31 -23.15 -28.20
C ALA A 129 -32.65 -24.07 -29.39
N GLU A 130 -31.68 -24.35 -30.27
CA GLU A 130 -31.86 -25.25 -31.42
C GLU A 130 -31.91 -26.74 -31.02
N GLY A 131 -31.44 -27.09 -29.82
CA GLY A 131 -31.45 -28.46 -29.29
C GLY A 131 -32.80 -28.99 -28.80
N GLU A 132 -33.86 -28.17 -28.79
CA GLU A 132 -35.20 -28.56 -28.30
C GLU A 132 -36.17 -29.07 -29.41
N GLU A 133 -35.85 -28.95 -30.71
CA GLU A 133 -36.76 -29.39 -31.80
C GLU A 133 -36.59 -30.87 -32.25
N GLY A 134 -35.93 -31.71 -31.45
CA GLY A 134 -35.74 -33.14 -31.77
C GLY A 134 -36.70 -34.12 -31.08
N GLY A 135 -37.60 -33.62 -30.22
CA GLY A 135 -38.53 -34.45 -29.45
C GLY A 135 -39.87 -34.65 -30.15
N GLU A 136 -40.24 -35.93 -30.33
CA GLU A 136 -41.59 -36.45 -30.59
C GLU A 136 -41.97 -36.77 -32.07
N HIS A 137 -41.61 -37.98 -32.52
CA HIS A 137 -42.56 -38.80 -33.29
C HIS A 137 -43.12 -39.89 -32.35
N PHE A 138 -44.24 -39.57 -31.71
CA PHE A 138 -45.09 -40.53 -31.00
C PHE A 138 -45.98 -41.22 -32.04
N GLY A 139 -45.54 -42.37 -32.53
CA GLY A 139 -46.36 -43.28 -33.32
C GLY A 139 -47.00 -44.31 -32.40
N ASP A 140 -48.14 -43.96 -31.83
CA ASP A 140 -49.12 -44.91 -31.26
C ASP A 140 -49.85 -45.57 -32.43
N ASP A 141 -49.77 -46.89 -32.54
CA ASP A 141 -50.81 -47.69 -33.17
C ASP A 141 -50.85 -49.07 -32.49
N ALA A 142 -51.85 -49.21 -31.65
CA ALA A 142 -52.20 -50.41 -30.92
C ALA A 142 -53.19 -51.30 -31.72
N GLU A 143 -52.98 -52.61 -31.58
CA GLU A 143 -53.96 -53.71 -31.65
C GLU A 143 -54.59 -54.13 -32.99
N ALA A 144 -54.35 -55.38 -33.38
CA ALA A 144 -55.40 -56.39 -33.59
C ALA A 144 -54.80 -57.79 -33.76
N GLY A 145 -55.05 -58.68 -32.80
CA GLY A 145 -54.72 -60.10 -32.92
C GLY A 145 -55.62 -60.86 -33.89
N THR A 146 -55.12 -62.00 -34.40
CA THR A 146 -55.93 -63.19 -34.73
C THR A 146 -55.08 -64.47 -34.75
N SER A 147 -55.52 -65.42 -33.92
CA SER A 147 -55.49 -66.90 -33.92
C SER A 147 -54.77 -67.74 -35.00
N GLU A 148 -54.38 -68.93 -34.54
CA GLU A 148 -54.26 -70.26 -35.21
C GLU A 148 -52.99 -70.58 -36.02
N ALA A 149 -52.39 -71.78 -35.95
CA ALA A 149 -52.85 -73.10 -35.44
C ALA A 149 -51.68 -73.96 -34.93
#